data_AF-A0A954Y706-F1
#
_entry.id   AF-A0A954Y706-F1
#
_cell.length_a   1.000
_cell.length_b   1.000
_cell.length_c   1.000
_cell.angle_alpha   90.00
_cell.angle_beta   90.00
_cell.angle_gamma   90.00
#
_symmetry.space_group_name_H-M   'P 1'
#
loop_
_entity.id
_entity.type
_entity.pdbx_description
1 polymer ?
#
loop_
_entity_poly.entity_id
_entity_poly.type
_entity_poly.pdbx_seq_one_letter_code
_entity_poly.pdbx_strand_id
1 'polypeptide(L)'
;MADTERKKRARRWLRVLSAVIVLGPSLWGFGGKFLELVVLARGDVDGLFAITPVVNYLLASLGFLMLCAWAAFNGAFNDIERPKYVMLEREALLNHEQQQTANHTARA
;
A
#
# COMPACT_ATOMS: atom_id res chain seq x y z
N MET A 1 18.15 -13.24 23.66
CA MET A 1 17.10 -13.67 22.70
C MET A 1 15.68 -13.34 23.16
N ALA A 2 15.31 -13.48 24.44
CA ALA A 2 13.96 -13.14 24.94
C ALA A 2 13.57 -11.64 24.85
N ASP A 3 14.56 -10.73 24.90
CA ASP A 3 14.31 -9.29 24.89
C ASP A 3 13.97 -8.74 23.48
N THR A 4 14.50 -9.37 22.44
CA THR A 4 14.25 -9.03 21.04
C THR A 4 12.81 -9.36 20.62
N GLU A 5 12.28 -10.48 21.10
CA GLU A 5 10.90 -10.91 20.84
C GLU A 5 9.86 -10.01 21.53
N ARG A 6 10.13 -9.56 22.76
CA ARG A 6 9.28 -8.58 23.45
C ARG A 6 9.19 -7.25 22.70
N LYS A 7 10.33 -6.74 22.21
CA LYS A 7 10.40 -5.48 21.43
C LYS A 7 9.70 -5.59 20.07
N LYS A 8 9.70 -6.77 19.42
CA LYS A 8 8.95 -7.02 18.18
C LYS A 8 7.44 -7.05 18.43
N ARG A 9 7.00 -7.77 19.47
CA ARG A 9 5.58 -7.82 19.88
C ARG A 9 5.04 -6.45 20.27
N ALA A 10 5.79 -5.68 21.07
CA ALA A 10 5.42 -4.32 21.46
C ALA A 10 5.28 -3.39 20.25
N ARG A 11 6.20 -3.45 19.28
CA ARG A 11 6.09 -2.65 18.04
C ARG A 11 4.94 -3.06 17.13
N ARG A 12 4.54 -4.33 17.12
CA ARG A 12 3.35 -4.79 16.41
C ARG A 12 2.08 -4.25 17.08
N TRP A 13 1.99 -4.39 18.40
CA TRP A 13 0.86 -3.88 19.19
C TRP A 13 0.70 -2.37 19.12
N LEU A 14 1.81 -1.62 19.20
CA LEU A 14 1.80 -0.17 19.03
C LEU A 14 1.23 0.22 17.66
N ARG A 15 1.69 -0.43 16.57
CA ARG A 15 1.16 -0.19 15.22
C ARG A 15 -0.33 -0.47 15.11
N VAL A 16 -0.80 -1.59 15.66
CA VAL A 16 -2.23 -1.93 15.66
C VAL A 16 -3.03 -0.90 16.46
N LEU A 17 -2.55 -0.51 17.63
CA LEU A 17 -3.20 0.47 18.48
C LEU A 17 -3.28 1.85 17.81
N SER A 18 -2.18 2.32 17.20
CA SER A 18 -2.16 3.55 16.39
C SER A 18 -3.18 3.50 15.27
N ALA A 19 -3.25 2.39 14.55
CA ALA A 19 -4.19 2.21 13.45
C ALA A 19 -5.65 2.26 13.94
N VAL A 20 -5.98 1.58 15.04
CA VAL A 20 -7.34 1.56 15.61
C VAL A 20 -7.75 2.93 16.13
N ILE A 21 -6.86 3.64 16.84
CA ILE A 21 -7.13 4.97 17.41
C ILE A 21 -7.38 6.01 16.32
N VAL A 22 -6.72 5.91 15.17
CA VAL A 22 -6.93 6.85 14.05
C VAL A 22 -8.12 6.40 13.20
N LEU A 23 -8.17 5.15 12.76
CA LEU A 23 -9.19 4.68 11.83
C LEU A 23 -10.58 4.60 12.47
N GLY A 24 -10.68 4.22 13.75
CA GLY A 24 -11.95 4.08 14.45
C GLY A 24 -12.81 5.36 14.43
N PRO A 25 -12.33 6.48 14.99
CA PRO A 25 -13.08 7.73 14.99
C PRO A 25 -13.23 8.32 13.58
N SER A 26 -12.25 8.16 12.69
CA SER A 26 -12.36 8.61 11.30
C SER A 26 -13.48 7.91 10.54
N LEU A 27 -13.59 6.58 10.63
CA LEU A 27 -14.67 5.80 10.01
C LEU A 27 -16.03 6.15 10.62
N TRP A 28 -16.09 6.31 11.94
CA TRP A 28 -17.34 6.67 12.62
C TRP A 28 -17.85 8.06 12.22
N GLY A 29 -17.00 9.08 12.31
CA GLY A 29 -17.36 10.45 11.96
C GLY A 29 -17.70 10.63 10.48
N PHE A 30 -16.89 10.01 9.61
CA PHE A 30 -17.13 10.05 8.17
C PHE A 30 -18.40 9.29 7.79
N GLY A 31 -18.58 8.06 8.28
CA GLY A 31 -19.74 7.23 7.98
C GLY A 31 -21.04 7.88 8.44
N GLY A 32 -21.07 8.49 9.62
CA GLY A 32 -22.23 9.23 10.11
C GLY A 32 -22.59 10.41 9.21
N LYS A 33 -21.61 11.25 8.84
CA LYS A 33 -21.85 12.40 7.94
C LYS A 33 -22.22 11.98 6.53
N PHE A 34 -21.66 10.88 6.05
CA PHE A 34 -22.00 10.33 4.74
C PHE A 34 -23.44 9.82 4.70
N LEU A 35 -23.91 9.13 5.74
CA LEU A 35 -25.32 8.71 5.83
C LEU A 35 -26.27 9.91 5.88
N GLU A 36 -25.93 10.94 6.65
CA GLU A 36 -26.70 12.20 6.70
C GLU A 36 -26.80 12.84 5.30
N LEU A 37 -25.69 12.88 4.56
CA LEU A 37 -25.63 13.37 3.18
C LEU A 37 -26.51 12.54 2.24
N VAL A 38 -26.48 11.21 2.35
CA VAL A 38 -27.32 10.30 1.54
C VAL A 38 -28.80 10.49 1.83
N VAL A 39 -29.18 10.64 3.10
CA VAL A 39 -30.57 10.88 3.49
C VAL A 39 -31.07 12.22 2.95
N LEU A 40 -30.25 13.28 3.07
CA LEU A 40 -30.58 14.60 2.54
C LEU A 40 -30.73 14.58 1.01
N ALA A 41 -29.81 13.91 0.31
CA ALA A 41 -29.81 13.83 -1.15
C ALA A 41 -30.98 13.03 -1.74
N ARG A 42 -31.63 12.14 -0.98
CA ARG A 42 -32.81 11.39 -1.45
C ARG A 42 -34.08 12.26 -1.52
N GLY A 43 -34.12 13.39 -0.82
CA GLY A 43 -35.27 14.29 -0.78
C GLY A 43 -35.30 15.33 -1.92
N ASP A 44 -34.23 15.45 -2.69
CA ASP A 44 -34.05 16.48 -3.72
C ASP A 44 -33.48 15.86 -5.00
N VAL A 45 -34.11 16.12 -6.14
CA VAL A 45 -33.70 15.62 -7.45
C VAL A 45 -32.31 16.14 -7.84
N ASP A 46 -31.95 17.34 -7.42
CA ASP A 46 -30.60 17.91 -7.63
C ASP A 46 -29.57 17.28 -6.69
N GLY A 47 -30.00 16.81 -5.52
CA GLY A 47 -29.17 16.10 -4.54
C GLY A 47 -28.57 14.80 -5.09
N LEU A 48 -29.31 14.09 -5.95
CA LEU A 48 -28.85 12.88 -6.63
C LEU A 48 -27.67 13.15 -7.60
N PHE A 49 -27.70 14.27 -8.32
CA PHE A 49 -26.59 14.66 -9.21
C PHE A 49 -25.34 15.04 -8.42
N ALA A 50 -25.50 15.67 -7.25
CA ALA A 50 -24.38 16.03 -6.39
C ALA A 50 -23.73 14.82 -5.69
N ILE A 51 -24.53 13.83 -5.28
CA ILE A 51 -24.02 12.69 -4.52
C ILE A 51 -23.39 11.61 -5.39
N THR A 52 -23.85 11.46 -6.64
CA THR A 52 -23.35 10.44 -7.59
C THR A 52 -21.81 10.45 -7.73
N PRO A 53 -21.13 11.59 -7.99
CA PRO A 53 -19.68 11.61 -8.05
C PRO A 53 -19.03 11.31 -6.70
N VAL A 54 -19.62 11.78 -5.59
CA VAL A 54 -19.11 11.52 -4.23
C VAL A 54 -19.08 10.02 -3.94
N VAL A 55 -20.18 9.31 -4.21
CA VAL A 55 -20.26 7.85 -4.03
C VAL A 55 -19.31 7.12 -4.97
N ASN A 56 -19.22 7.54 -6.23
CA ASN A 56 -18.35 6.92 -7.23
C ASN A 56 -16.87 6.98 -6.80
N TYR A 57 -16.40 8.16 -6.40
CA TYR A 57 -15.02 8.31 -5.94
C TYR A 57 -14.77 7.61 -4.61
N LEU A 58 -15.74 7.58 -3.71
CA LEU A 58 -15.66 6.77 -2.48
C LEU A 58 -15.48 5.29 -2.76
N LEU A 59 -16.28 4.71 -3.67
CA LEU A 59 -16.17 3.31 -4.05
C LEU A 59 -14.83 3.02 -4.71
N ALA A 60 -14.40 3.88 -5.63
CA ALA A 60 -13.11 3.73 -6.31
C ALA A 60 -11.95 3.79 -5.29
N SER A 61 -11.92 4.81 -4.43
CA SER A 61 -10.91 4.94 -3.37
C SER A 61 -10.96 3.80 -2.36
N LEU A 62 -12.15 3.29 -2.02
CA LEU A 62 -12.29 2.12 -1.15
C LEU A 62 -11.70 0.86 -1.82
N GLY A 63 -11.94 0.67 -3.12
CA GLY A 63 -11.33 -0.42 -3.89
C GLY A 63 -9.80 -0.35 -3.84
N PHE A 64 -9.22 0.84 -4.08
CA PHE A 64 -7.78 1.05 -3.94
C PHE A 64 -7.29 0.83 -2.51
N LEU A 65 -8.06 1.26 -1.50
CA LEU A 65 -7.72 1.06 -0.10
C LEU A 65 -7.72 -0.43 0.28
N MET A 66 -8.66 -1.22 -0.23
CA MET A 66 -8.69 -2.68 -0.05
C MET A 66 -7.49 -3.35 -0.71
N LEU A 67 -7.13 -2.95 -1.93
CA LEU A 67 -5.92 -3.45 -2.61
C LEU A 67 -4.64 -3.07 -1.85
N CYS A 68 -4.54 -1.84 -1.35
CA CYS A 68 -3.43 -1.39 -0.51
C CYS A 68 -3.35 -2.16 0.80
N ALA A 69 -4.48 -2.39 1.48
CA ALA A 69 -4.52 -3.19 2.69
C ALA A 69 -4.06 -4.62 2.42
N TRP A 70 -4.58 -5.24 1.36
CA TRP A 70 -4.14 -6.57 0.91
C TRP A 70 -2.64 -6.61 0.62
N ALA A 71 -2.09 -5.66 -0.13
CA ALA A 71 -0.66 -5.57 -0.42
C ALA A 71 0.19 -5.39 0.85
N ALA A 72 -0.29 -4.58 1.80
CA ALA A 72 0.34 -4.40 3.10
C ALA A 72 0.35 -5.67 3.94
N PHE A 73 -0.75 -6.42 3.97
CA PHE A 73 -0.83 -7.71 4.68
C PHE A 73 0.02 -8.80 4.04
N ASN A 74 0.12 -8.82 2.71
CA ASN A 74 0.99 -9.76 1.98
C ASN A 74 2.48 -9.40 2.03
N GLY A 75 2.83 -8.28 2.66
CA GLY A 75 4.23 -7.90 2.85
C GLY A 75 4.91 -7.34 1.61
N ALA A 76 4.15 -6.83 0.63
CA ALA A 76 4.69 -6.17 -0.57
C ALA A 76 5.62 -4.99 -0.21
N PHE A 77 5.41 -4.37 0.95
CA PHE A 77 6.22 -3.26 1.46
C PHE A 77 7.29 -3.66 2.48
N ASN A 78 7.45 -4.97 2.76
CA ASN A 78 8.39 -5.44 3.78
C ASN A 78 9.84 -5.47 3.27
N ASP A 79 10.03 -5.62 1.95
CA ASP A 79 11.35 -5.64 1.31
C ASP A 79 11.31 -4.88 -0.03
N ILE A 80 11.31 -3.56 0.09
CA ILE A 80 11.25 -2.65 -1.06
C ILE A 80 12.59 -2.56 -1.79
N GLU A 81 13.70 -2.91 -1.12
CA GLU A 81 15.04 -2.73 -1.69
C GLU A 81 15.55 -3.94 -2.48
N ARG A 82 15.04 -5.14 -2.23
CA ARG A 82 15.49 -6.35 -2.91
C ARG A 82 15.41 -6.32 -4.44
N PRO A 83 14.39 -5.76 -5.10
CA PRO A 83 14.37 -5.62 -6.55
C PRO A 83 15.58 -4.86 -7.11
N LYS A 84 16.04 -3.82 -6.39
CA LYS A 84 17.22 -3.01 -6.76
C LYS A 84 18.50 -3.83 -6.68
N TYR A 85 18.69 -4.59 -5.60
CA TYR A 85 19.89 -5.44 -5.47
C TYR A 85 19.92 -6.54 -6.53
N VAL A 86 18.77 -7.17 -6.82
CA VAL A 86 18.65 -8.19 -7.88
C VAL A 86 19.00 -7.61 -9.26
N MET A 87 18.61 -6.37 -9.54
CA MET A 87 18.98 -5.69 -10.79
C MET A 87 20.50 -5.47 -10.86
N LEU A 88 21.11 -4.91 -9.82
CA LEU A 88 22.55 -4.63 -9.79
C LEU A 88 23.40 -5.91 -9.89
N GLU A 89 22.97 -7.00 -9.25
CA GLU A 89 23.64 -8.31 -9.38
C GLU A 89 23.60 -8.83 -10.82
N ARG A 90 22.46 -8.67 -11.52
CA ARG A 90 22.35 -9.06 -12.93
C ARG A 90 23.23 -8.22 -13.84
N GLU A 91 23.30 -6.90 -13.62
CA GLU A 91 24.18 -6.02 -14.40
C GLU A 91 25.66 -6.39 -14.21
N ALA A 92 26.06 -6.71 -12.97
CA ALA A 92 27.43 -7.16 -12.70
C ALA A 92 27.76 -8.46 -13.44
N LEU A 93 26.86 -9.45 -13.43
CA LEU A 93 27.02 -10.70 -14.17
C LEU A 93 27.18 -10.47 -15.68
N LEU A 94 26.31 -9.65 -16.27
CA LEU A 94 26.36 -9.33 -17.71
C LEU A 94 27.67 -8.62 -18.09
N ASN A 95 28.16 -7.71 -17.25
CA ASN A 95 29.45 -7.05 -17.47
C ASN A 95 30.61 -8.04 -17.44
N HIS A 96 30.59 -9.02 -16.53
CA HIS A 96 31.62 -10.08 -16.49
C HIS A 96 31.60 -10.95 -17.75
N GLU A 97 30.42 -11.35 -18.24
CA GLU A 97 30.27 -12.14 -19.47
C GLU A 97 30.75 -11.36 -20.72
N GLN A 98 30.42 -10.07 -20.81
CA GLN A 98 30.89 -9.22 -21.90
C GLN A 98 32.41 -9.05 -21.91
N GLN A 99 33.03 -8.86 -20.75
CA GLN A 99 34.48 -8.76 -20.63
C GLN A 99 35.18 -10.06 -21.05
N GLN A 100 34.63 -11.22 -20.67
CA GLN A 100 35.18 -12.51 -21.09
C GLN A 100 35.08 -12.70 -22.61
N THR A 101 33.94 -12.33 -23.20
CA THR A 101 33.72 -12.42 -24.64
C THR A 101 34.69 -11.51 -25.40
N ALA A 102 34.86 -10.27 -24.95
CA ALA A 102 35.81 -9.31 -25.53
C ALA A 102 37.28 -9.78 -25.41
N ASN A 103 37.64 -10.38 -24.27
CA ASN A 103 38.98 -10.94 -24.07
C ASN A 103 39.23 -12.19 -24.93
N HIS A 104 38.19 -12.97 -25.24
CA HIS A 104 38.29 -14.12 -26.14
C HIS A 104 38.43 -13.67 -27.61
N THR A 105 37.68 -12.66 -28.07
CA THR A 105 37.81 -12.15 -29.44
C THR A 105 39.13 -11.39 -29.67
N ALA A 106 39.70 -10.74 -28.65
CA ALA A 106 41.01 -10.08 -28.76
C ALA A 106 42.20 -11.05 -28.79
N ARG A 107 42.00 -12.33 -28.43
CA ARG A 107 43.04 -13.38 -28.41
C ARG A 107 42.98 -14.34 -29.60
N ALA A 108 41.96 -14.22 -30.44
CA ALA A 108 41.79 -14.97 -31.68
C ALA A 108 42.30 -14.15 -32.87
#